data_AF-A0A512U9L4-F1
#
_entry.id   AF-A0A512U9L4-F1
#
_cell.length_a   1.000
_cell.length_b   1.000
_cell.length_c   1.000
_cell.angle_alpha   90.00
_cell.angle_beta   90.00
_cell.angle_gamma   90.00
#
_symmetry.space_group_name_H-M   'P 1'
#
loop_
_entity.id
_entity.type
_entity.pdbx_description
1 polymer ?
#
loop_
_entity_poly.entity_id
_entity_poly.type
_entity_poly.pdbx_seq_one_letter_code
_entity_poly.pdbx_strand_id
1 'polypeptide(L)'
;MYLSEYLPRLEQISVTVDVPPSTNAVRSLALRDTRILLDTAIKNTSENTPNPDACTTSAAAGTAGTPRTPGGTDAHAWASTTHHEIHLPLQETAKLAGAKITKLACRDDVVALTLSLNAPKVKAEPSPFTALPNTNGVWSVEDLLKKTPRDTRDVSQFQFTCAACGAVIVDSKSFKFVDMPSEYWHELMDFWHCHKPHEDHHNIDINEKNYNGKLNPKPGYVHVGSSYILLPSSTENCARCGFHLGKIDGTALKINKWNLHLTYSGKTEKYPPYSYVYFAMLDRVNSSGVRKFTVKRRGSSSAYNVWVTSVGLDVSYADKTLAECLKLLYAVQSDSRDDDVLEVEAEVFDSLHSYFTENNALLPKGHQKVELMDGDLKRKYDVCYLAPQGNTL
;
A
#
# COMPACT_ATOMS: atom_id res chain seq x y z
N MET A 1 -1.56 -19.42 -7.21
CA MET A 1 -1.58 -17.99 -6.82
C MET A 1 -0.31 -17.70 -6.04
N TYR A 2 0.09 -16.44 -5.93
CA TYR A 2 1.22 -16.06 -5.09
C TYR A 2 0.93 -14.77 -4.34
N LEU A 3 1.72 -14.52 -3.30
CA LEU A 3 1.83 -13.26 -2.59
C LEU A 3 3.31 -12.98 -2.37
N SER A 4 3.76 -11.79 -2.74
CA SER A 4 5.07 -11.25 -2.40
C SER A 4 4.88 -9.98 -1.57
N GLU A 5 5.54 -9.89 -0.42
CA GLU A 5 5.54 -8.74 0.48
C GLU A 5 6.97 -8.24 0.64
N TYR A 6 7.23 -6.99 0.26
CA TYR A 6 8.47 -6.28 0.56
C TYR A 6 8.26 -5.37 1.76
N LEU A 7 9.12 -5.54 2.77
CA LEU A 7 9.21 -4.67 3.93
C LEU A 7 10.49 -3.84 3.81
N PRO A 8 10.40 -2.56 3.36
CA PRO A 8 11.58 -1.72 3.13
C PRO A 8 12.49 -1.62 4.35
N ARG A 9 11.93 -1.54 5.55
CA ARG A 9 12.67 -1.39 6.82
C ARG A 9 13.53 -2.60 7.19
N LEU A 10 13.10 -3.79 6.78
CA LEU A 10 13.84 -5.02 7.03
C LEU A 10 14.69 -5.42 5.84
N GLU A 11 14.59 -4.68 4.73
CA GLU A 11 15.18 -5.04 3.44
C GLU A 11 14.88 -6.50 3.08
N GLN A 12 13.65 -6.93 3.35
CA GLN A 12 13.25 -8.32 3.26
C GLN A 12 12.04 -8.44 2.35
N ILE A 13 12.08 -9.43 1.46
CA ILE A 13 10.94 -9.85 0.65
C ILE A 13 10.53 -11.24 1.13
N SER A 14 9.28 -11.38 1.53
CA SER A 14 8.63 -12.66 1.79
C SER A 14 7.79 -13.03 0.58
N VAL A 15 7.89 -14.27 0.12
CA VAL A 15 7.13 -14.78 -1.02
C VAL A 15 6.47 -16.08 -0.62
N THR A 16 5.18 -16.19 -0.91
CA THR A 16 4.37 -17.40 -0.74
C THR A 16 3.72 -17.76 -2.07
N VAL A 17 3.79 -19.02 -2.46
CA VAL A 17 3.25 -19.55 -3.72
C VAL A 17 2.41 -20.78 -3.42
N ASP A 18 1.15 -20.78 -3.87
CA ASP A 18 0.31 -21.97 -3.86
C ASP A 18 0.79 -22.93 -4.96
N VAL A 19 1.08 -24.16 -4.59
CA VAL A 19 1.53 -25.23 -5.47
C VAL A 19 0.53 -26.41 -5.42
N PRO A 20 0.48 -27.27 -6.46
CA PRO A 20 -0.37 -28.45 -6.42
C PRO A 20 -0.10 -29.31 -5.17
N PRO A 21 -1.11 -29.88 -4.49
CA PRO A 21 -0.92 -30.66 -3.25
C PRO A 21 -0.01 -31.88 -3.39
N SER A 22 0.17 -32.38 -4.61
CA SER A 22 1.07 -33.50 -4.93
C SER A 22 2.52 -33.08 -5.14
N THR A 23 2.84 -31.77 -5.06
CA THR A 23 4.19 -31.24 -5.22
C THR A 23 5.10 -31.73 -4.09
N ASN A 24 6.23 -32.35 -4.43
CA ASN A 24 7.18 -32.87 -3.44
C ASN A 24 8.63 -32.42 -3.69
N ALA A 25 8.87 -31.58 -4.69
CA ALA A 25 10.20 -31.06 -4.99
C ALA A 25 10.13 -29.65 -5.60
N VAL A 26 11.13 -28.82 -5.27
CA VAL A 26 11.48 -27.61 -6.03
C VAL A 26 12.60 -28.00 -7.00
N ARG A 27 12.33 -27.89 -8.30
CA ARG A 27 13.26 -28.30 -9.36
C ARG A 27 14.29 -27.22 -9.65
N SER A 28 13.83 -25.98 -9.78
CA SER A 28 14.70 -24.83 -9.98
C SER A 28 14.06 -23.58 -9.42
N LEU A 29 14.93 -22.66 -9.00
CA LEU A 29 14.56 -21.36 -8.48
C LEU A 29 15.56 -20.36 -9.06
N ALA A 30 15.06 -19.37 -9.79
CA ALA A 30 15.87 -18.33 -10.40
C ALA A 30 15.27 -16.96 -10.12
N LEU A 31 16.14 -15.97 -9.94
CA LEU A 31 15.77 -14.57 -9.87
C LEU A 31 16.19 -13.92 -11.20
N ARG A 32 15.24 -13.31 -11.91
CA ARG A 32 15.49 -12.56 -13.16
C ARG A 32 14.76 -11.24 -13.09
N ASP A 33 15.49 -10.14 -13.24
CA ASP A 33 14.96 -8.79 -13.08
C ASP A 33 14.20 -8.66 -11.75
N THR A 34 12.92 -8.28 -11.78
CA THR A 34 12.03 -8.21 -10.62
C THR A 34 11.13 -9.43 -10.49
N ARG A 35 11.55 -10.60 -11.01
CA ARG A 35 10.73 -11.81 -11.03
C ARG A 35 11.46 -13.02 -10.45
N ILE A 36 10.73 -13.82 -9.68
CA ILE A 36 11.16 -15.16 -9.29
C ILE A 36 10.51 -16.16 -10.26
N LEU A 37 11.35 -16.97 -10.89
CA LEU A 37 10.95 -18.14 -11.66
C LEU A 37 11.13 -19.36 -10.78
N LEU A 38 10.02 -20.01 -10.44
CA LEU A 38 9.98 -21.20 -9.58
C LEU A 38 9.40 -22.37 -10.37
N ASP A 39 10.18 -23.44 -10.49
CA ASP A 39 9.72 -24.70 -11.05
C ASP A 39 9.52 -25.70 -9.92
N THR A 40 8.30 -26.20 -9.78
CA THR A 40 8.00 -27.29 -8.84
C THR A 40 7.69 -28.57 -9.57
N ALA A 41 7.94 -29.72 -8.94
CA ALA A 41 7.79 -31.02 -9.57
C ALA A 41 7.21 -32.07 -8.62
N ILE A 42 6.66 -33.11 -9.25
CA ILE A 42 6.31 -34.38 -8.60
C ILE A 42 7.40 -35.38 -8.98
N LYS A 43 8.20 -35.79 -8.00
CA LYS A 43 9.18 -36.86 -8.12
C LYS A 43 8.46 -38.20 -8.02
N ASN A 44 8.66 -39.08 -9.01
CA ASN A 44 8.22 -40.46 -8.91
C ASN A 44 8.95 -41.15 -7.77
N THR A 45 8.24 -41.46 -6.69
CA THR A 45 8.74 -42.32 -5.61
C THR A 45 8.58 -43.78 -6.03
N SER A 46 9.32 -44.19 -7.06
CA SER A 46 9.41 -45.59 -7.47
C SER A 46 10.86 -45.96 -7.70
N GLU A 47 11.69 -45.85 -6.66
CA GLU A 47 13.00 -46.50 -6.54
C GLU A 47 13.59 -46.16 -5.16
N ASN A 48 13.23 -46.96 -4.16
CA ASN A 48 14.06 -47.25 -2.99
C ASN A 48 13.37 -48.33 -2.15
N THR A 49 13.48 -49.58 -2.59
CA THR A 49 13.56 -50.69 -1.63
C THR A 49 14.89 -50.54 -0.88
N PRO A 50 14.92 -50.46 0.45
CA PRO A 50 16.17 -50.41 1.19
C PRO A 50 16.87 -51.76 1.02
N ASN A 51 18.04 -51.76 0.38
CA ASN A 51 18.96 -52.89 0.44
C ASN A 51 19.59 -52.89 1.85
N PRO A 52 19.41 -53.93 2.68
CA PRO A 52 19.77 -53.89 4.10
C PRO A 52 21.24 -54.24 4.38
N ASP A 53 22.15 -54.06 3.42
CA ASP A 53 23.57 -54.36 3.60
C ASP A 53 24.47 -53.30 2.96
N ALA A 54 24.86 -52.29 3.74
CA ALA A 54 26.18 -51.62 3.60
C ALA A 54 26.45 -50.73 4.83
N CYS A 55 27.14 -51.32 5.80
CA CYS A 55 27.75 -50.63 6.92
C CYS A 55 29.20 -50.20 6.56
N THR A 56 29.67 -49.14 7.21
CA THR A 56 31.07 -48.76 7.52
C THR A 56 32.02 -48.07 6.51
N THR A 57 32.20 -46.76 6.78
CA THR A 57 33.45 -46.01 7.07
C THR A 57 34.53 -45.66 6.02
N SER A 58 34.90 -44.37 6.14
CA SER A 58 36.24 -43.74 6.19
C SER A 58 36.84 -43.04 4.95
N ALA A 59 37.52 -41.93 5.29
CA ALA A 59 38.19 -40.96 4.45
C ALA A 59 39.61 -41.40 4.03
N ALA A 60 40.07 -40.99 2.84
CA ALA A 60 41.28 -40.19 2.60
C ALA A 60 41.79 -40.29 1.13
N ALA A 61 42.18 -39.13 0.61
CA ALA A 61 43.20 -38.77 -0.41
C ALA A 61 43.79 -39.81 -1.40
N GLY A 62 43.91 -39.39 -2.67
CA GLY A 62 45.05 -39.79 -3.53
C GLY A 62 44.78 -40.02 -5.02
N THR A 63 45.12 -39.01 -5.84
CA THR A 63 45.76 -39.08 -7.18
C THR A 63 45.15 -39.85 -8.38
N ALA A 64 44.90 -39.04 -9.42
CA ALA A 64 45.22 -39.24 -10.85
C ALA A 64 44.87 -40.59 -11.54
N GLY A 65 43.76 -40.55 -12.30
CA GLY A 65 43.44 -41.52 -13.35
C GLY A 65 42.65 -40.83 -14.47
N THR A 66 43.14 -40.99 -15.70
CA THR A 66 42.61 -40.51 -16.99
C THR A 66 41.12 -40.77 -17.23
N PRO A 67 40.46 -40.00 -18.11
CA PRO A 67 39.01 -39.92 -18.18
C PRO A 67 38.40 -41.16 -18.85
N ARG A 68 37.66 -41.95 -18.07
CA ARG A 68 36.56 -42.77 -18.56
C ARG A 68 35.40 -41.84 -18.90
N THR A 69 34.89 -41.90 -20.12
CA THR A 69 33.55 -41.43 -20.47
C THR A 69 32.50 -42.10 -19.59
N PRO A 70 31.48 -41.35 -19.13
CA PRO A 70 30.15 -41.91 -19.16
C PRO A 70 29.16 -40.93 -19.80
N GLY A 71 28.62 -41.34 -20.94
CA GLY A 71 27.22 -41.08 -21.21
C GLY A 71 26.39 -41.71 -20.08
N GLY A 72 25.56 -40.90 -19.48
CA GLY A 72 24.76 -41.25 -18.31
C GLY A 72 23.91 -40.03 -17.97
N THR A 73 22.98 -39.70 -18.84
CA THR A 73 21.90 -38.79 -18.49
C THR A 73 21.05 -39.50 -17.45
N ASP A 74 21.35 -39.30 -16.17
CA ASP A 74 20.40 -39.54 -15.08
C ASP A 74 19.26 -38.53 -15.24
N ALA A 75 18.41 -38.78 -16.24
CA ALA A 75 17.12 -38.15 -16.35
C ALA A 75 16.26 -38.77 -15.23
N HIS A 76 16.41 -38.26 -14.00
CA HIS A 76 15.43 -38.50 -12.96
C HIS A 76 14.05 -38.15 -13.55
N ALA A 77 13.24 -39.18 -13.80
CA ALA A 77 11.96 -39.03 -14.49
C ALA A 77 10.99 -38.27 -13.59
N TRP A 78 10.80 -36.98 -13.89
CA TRP A 78 9.79 -36.13 -13.26
C TRP A 78 8.42 -36.47 -13.84
N ALA A 79 7.42 -36.72 -12.99
CA ALA A 79 6.08 -37.03 -13.46
C ALA A 79 5.40 -35.79 -14.09
N SER A 80 5.67 -34.62 -13.51
CA SER A 80 5.21 -33.33 -14.02
C SER A 80 6.07 -32.20 -13.45
N THR A 81 6.13 -31.08 -14.16
CA THR A 81 6.73 -29.82 -13.71
C THR A 81 5.69 -28.71 -13.84
N THR A 82 5.54 -27.87 -12.82
CA THR A 82 4.71 -26.67 -12.84
C THR A 82 5.60 -25.45 -12.77
N HIS A 83 5.40 -24.52 -13.69
CA HIS A 83 6.15 -23.27 -13.78
C HIS A 83 5.35 -22.15 -13.10
N HIS A 84 6.02 -21.40 -12.22
CA HIS A 84 5.46 -20.25 -11.52
C HIS A 84 6.32 -19.02 -11.77
N GLU A 85 5.67 -17.94 -12.17
CA GLU A 85 6.29 -16.62 -12.33
C GLU A 85 5.71 -15.68 -11.29
N ILE A 86 6.59 -15.12 -10.45
CA ILE A 86 6.22 -14.32 -9.29
C ILE A 86 6.84 -12.94 -9.45
N HIS A 87 6.01 -11.91 -9.48
CA HIS A 87 6.51 -10.53 -9.49
C HIS A 87 6.89 -10.10 -8.08
N LEU A 88 8.06 -9.47 -7.97
CA LEU A 88 8.54 -8.85 -6.75
C LEU A 88 8.09 -7.38 -6.73
N PRO A 89 7.57 -6.89 -5.59
CA PRO A 89 7.10 -5.52 -5.45
C PRO A 89 8.28 -4.56 -5.25
N LEU A 90 9.09 -4.41 -6.30
CA LEU A 90 10.23 -3.51 -6.35
C LEU A 90 10.19 -2.70 -7.65
N GLN A 91 10.43 -1.39 -7.53
CA GLN A 91 10.52 -0.51 -8.71
C GLN A 91 11.89 -0.57 -9.40
N GLU A 92 12.95 -0.93 -8.67
CA GLU A 92 14.33 -0.90 -9.16
C GLU A 92 15.02 -2.26 -9.02
N THR A 93 15.46 -2.83 -10.15
CA THR A 93 16.21 -4.09 -10.19
C THR A 93 17.55 -4.01 -9.46
N ALA A 94 18.14 -2.82 -9.37
CA ALA A 94 19.41 -2.60 -8.66
C ALA A 94 19.34 -3.01 -7.17
N LYS A 95 18.17 -2.92 -6.53
CA LYS A 95 17.97 -3.34 -5.13
C LYS A 95 18.10 -4.85 -4.92
N LEU A 96 17.98 -5.64 -5.99
CA LEU A 96 18.14 -7.10 -5.95
C LEU A 96 19.60 -7.53 -6.12
N ALA A 97 20.51 -6.61 -6.43
CA ALA A 97 21.93 -6.92 -6.57
C ALA A 97 22.49 -7.52 -5.27
N GLY A 98 22.93 -8.78 -5.35
CA GLY A 98 23.45 -9.51 -4.19
C GLY A 98 22.39 -10.01 -3.20
N ALA A 99 21.10 -9.96 -3.53
CA ALA A 99 20.04 -10.54 -2.71
C ALA A 99 20.30 -12.03 -2.43
N LYS A 100 19.97 -12.48 -1.21
CA LYS A 100 20.18 -13.86 -0.76
C LYS A 100 18.87 -14.48 -0.30
N ILE A 101 18.64 -15.72 -0.69
CA ILE A 101 17.57 -16.52 -0.09
C ILE A 101 18.03 -16.93 1.31
N THR A 102 17.33 -16.46 2.33
CA THR A 102 17.63 -16.77 3.74
C THR A 102 16.75 -17.87 4.31
N LYS A 103 15.56 -18.07 3.72
CA LYS A 103 14.63 -19.14 4.08
C LYS A 103 13.97 -19.68 2.82
N LEU A 104 13.82 -21.00 2.76
CA LEU A 104 13.02 -21.71 1.77
C LEU A 104 12.35 -22.88 2.48
N ALA A 105 11.03 -22.97 2.37
CA ALA A 105 10.24 -24.05 2.93
C ALA A 105 9.17 -24.47 1.92
N CYS A 106 8.98 -25.77 1.80
CA CYS A 106 7.86 -26.36 1.08
C CYS A 106 7.05 -27.14 2.12
N ARG A 107 5.77 -26.78 2.30
CA ARG A 107 4.86 -27.47 3.22
C ARG A 107 3.52 -27.61 2.52
N ASP A 108 3.03 -28.83 2.48
CA ASP A 108 1.73 -29.17 1.90
C ASP A 108 1.58 -28.64 0.46
N ASP A 109 0.67 -27.70 0.26
CA ASP A 109 0.34 -27.03 -0.99
C ASP A 109 0.96 -25.63 -1.12
N VAL A 110 2.02 -25.33 -0.34
CA VAL A 110 2.65 -24.00 -0.30
C VAL A 110 4.18 -24.07 -0.35
N VAL A 111 4.76 -23.25 -1.22
CA VAL A 111 6.19 -22.89 -1.19
C VAL A 111 6.35 -21.48 -0.64
N ALA A 112 7.11 -21.35 0.44
CA ALA A 112 7.44 -20.07 1.07
C ALA A 112 8.95 -19.82 0.98
N LEU A 113 9.34 -18.61 0.58
CA LEU A 113 10.73 -18.19 0.55
C LEU A 113 10.89 -16.78 1.11
N THR A 114 12.10 -16.49 1.59
CA THR A 114 12.48 -15.17 2.08
C THR A 114 13.78 -14.74 1.41
N LEU A 115 13.75 -13.57 0.80
CA LEU A 115 14.93 -12.88 0.29
C LEU A 115 15.33 -11.78 1.29
N SER A 116 16.62 -11.74 1.63
CA SER A 116 17.25 -10.57 2.24
C SER A 116 17.99 -9.82 1.16
N LEU A 117 17.71 -8.53 1.02
CA LEU A 117 18.41 -7.63 0.12
C LEU A 117 19.69 -7.15 0.80
N ASN A 118 20.77 -7.02 0.04
CA ASN A 118 21.98 -6.35 0.50
C ASN A 118 21.89 -4.90 0.03
N ALA A 119 21.29 -3.98 0.79
CA ALA A 119 21.56 -2.58 0.48
C ALA A 119 23.02 -2.27 0.81
N PRO A 120 23.72 -1.44 0.00
CA PRO A 120 24.91 -0.78 0.49
C PRO A 120 24.51 -0.05 1.77
N LYS A 121 25.33 -0.17 2.84
CA LYS A 121 25.22 0.65 4.05
C LYS A 121 25.50 2.11 3.71
N VAL A 122 24.65 2.72 2.90
CA VAL A 122 24.51 4.16 2.89
C VAL A 122 24.04 4.50 4.29
N LYS A 123 24.68 5.47 4.94
CA LYS A 123 24.18 6.09 6.17
C LYS A 123 22.88 6.85 5.86
N ALA A 124 21.86 6.15 5.39
CA ALA A 124 20.51 6.67 5.34
C ALA A 124 20.05 6.74 6.79
N GLU A 125 19.64 7.94 7.23
CA GLU A 125 19.03 8.07 8.54
C GLU A 125 17.86 7.07 8.65
N PRO A 126 17.68 6.41 9.80
CA PRO A 126 16.57 5.49 9.97
C PRO A 126 15.28 6.28 9.79
N SER A 127 14.62 6.09 8.66
CA SER A 127 13.30 6.64 8.39
C SER A 127 12.37 6.18 9.53
N PRO A 128 11.80 7.10 10.33
CA PRO A 128 10.90 6.75 11.43
C PRO A 128 9.83 5.74 11.01
N PHE A 129 9.28 5.00 11.98
CA PHE A 129 8.13 4.11 11.72
C PHE A 129 6.94 4.89 11.09
N THR A 130 6.89 6.21 11.30
CA THR A 130 5.87 7.12 10.75
C THR A 130 6.25 7.75 9.41
N ALA A 131 7.50 7.61 8.97
CA ALA A 131 8.02 8.25 7.76
C ALA A 131 7.68 7.45 6.49
N LEU A 132 6.40 7.10 6.36
CA LEU A 132 5.80 7.16 5.04
C LEU A 132 5.93 8.62 4.60
N PRO A 133 6.40 8.90 3.39
CA PRO A 133 6.68 10.28 3.00
C PRO A 133 5.39 11.07 3.20
N ASN A 134 5.52 12.29 3.74
CA ASN A 134 4.46 13.30 3.92
C ASN A 134 3.88 13.71 2.55
N THR A 135 3.43 12.75 1.75
CA THR A 135 2.78 12.99 0.50
C THR A 135 1.31 13.09 0.83
N ASN A 136 0.65 14.13 0.32
CA ASN A 136 -0.81 14.15 0.19
C ASN A 136 -1.31 13.10 -0.83
N GLY A 137 -0.51 12.06 -1.07
CA GLY A 137 -0.73 10.95 -1.97
C GLY A 137 -0.93 11.37 -3.41
N VAL A 138 -1.86 10.67 -4.04
CA VAL A 138 -2.34 10.94 -5.39
C VAL A 138 -2.88 12.36 -5.48
N TRP A 139 -2.46 13.05 -6.52
CA TRP A 139 -2.77 14.45 -6.79
C TRP A 139 -2.21 15.43 -5.74
N SER A 140 -1.22 15.03 -4.93
CA SER A 140 -0.34 15.98 -4.23
C SER A 140 0.39 16.89 -5.21
N VAL A 141 0.94 18.02 -4.75
CA VAL A 141 1.71 18.90 -5.63
C VAL A 141 2.89 18.15 -6.24
N GLU A 142 3.60 17.33 -5.45
CA GLU A 142 4.68 16.48 -5.95
C GLU A 142 4.21 15.50 -7.04
N ASP A 143 3.07 14.82 -6.85
CA ASP A 143 2.49 13.89 -7.82
C ASP A 143 2.09 14.60 -9.12
N LEU A 144 1.44 15.76 -9.00
CA LEU A 144 1.03 16.59 -10.13
C LEU A 144 2.25 17.06 -10.93
N LEU A 145 3.32 17.49 -10.27
CA LEU A 145 4.55 17.93 -10.93
C LEU A 145 5.27 16.79 -11.66
N LYS A 146 5.17 15.55 -11.18
CA LYS A 146 5.77 14.36 -11.82
C LYS A 146 4.98 13.88 -13.04
N LYS A 147 3.65 13.94 -12.99
CA LYS A 147 2.78 13.31 -14.01
C LYS A 147 2.33 14.27 -15.13
N THR A 148 2.21 15.55 -14.84
CA THR A 148 1.60 16.52 -15.78
C THR A 148 2.66 17.19 -16.65
N PRO A 149 2.39 17.43 -17.95
CA PRO A 149 3.32 18.15 -18.81
C PRO A 149 3.44 19.60 -18.37
N ARG A 150 4.58 20.24 -18.64
CA ARG A 150 4.80 21.66 -18.36
C ARG A 150 4.77 22.49 -19.64
N ASP A 151 4.27 23.71 -19.51
CA ASP A 151 4.29 24.70 -20.59
C ASP A 151 5.65 25.40 -20.72
N THR A 152 5.78 26.30 -21.70
CA THR A 152 7.01 27.07 -21.94
C THR A 152 7.38 28.03 -20.80
N ARG A 153 6.49 28.24 -19.83
CA ARG A 153 6.68 29.06 -18.63
C ARG A 153 6.90 28.20 -17.39
N ASP A 154 7.19 26.91 -17.57
CA ASP A 154 7.40 25.92 -16.51
C ASP A 154 6.16 25.68 -15.63
N VAL A 155 4.95 25.91 -16.15
CA VAL A 155 3.69 25.66 -15.45
C VAL A 155 3.11 24.31 -15.85
N SER A 156 2.88 23.45 -14.87
CA SER A 156 2.15 22.18 -15.04
C SER A 156 0.77 22.41 -15.66
N GLN A 157 0.43 21.67 -16.71
CA GLN A 157 -0.82 21.78 -17.44
C GLN A 157 -1.78 20.64 -17.07
N PHE A 158 -2.79 20.97 -16.26
CA PHE A 158 -3.87 20.05 -15.89
C PHE A 158 -5.12 20.81 -15.47
N GLN A 159 -6.25 20.11 -15.42
CA GLN A 159 -7.51 20.66 -14.93
C GLN A 159 -8.18 19.66 -14.00
N PHE A 160 -8.72 20.14 -12.89
CA PHE A 160 -9.72 19.39 -12.12
C PHE A 160 -11.08 19.67 -12.71
N THR A 161 -11.79 18.61 -13.09
CA THR A 161 -13.11 18.66 -13.70
C THR A 161 -14.14 17.98 -12.81
N CYS A 162 -15.40 18.40 -12.89
CA CYS A 162 -16.50 17.80 -12.14
C CYS A 162 -16.67 16.33 -12.55
N ALA A 163 -16.69 15.41 -11.57
CA ALA A 163 -16.86 13.98 -11.85
C ALA A 163 -18.20 13.66 -12.56
N ALA A 164 -19.24 14.47 -12.36
CA ALA A 164 -20.57 14.23 -12.92
C ALA A 164 -20.76 14.74 -14.37
N CYS A 165 -20.13 15.86 -14.76
CA CYS A 165 -20.39 16.49 -16.06
C CYS A 165 -19.14 16.93 -16.85
N GLY A 166 -17.94 16.74 -16.29
CA GLY A 166 -16.67 17.12 -16.91
C GLY A 166 -16.43 18.63 -17.01
N ALA A 167 -17.27 19.48 -16.41
CA ALA A 167 -17.01 20.92 -16.36
C ALA A 167 -15.71 21.21 -15.60
N VAL A 168 -14.89 22.13 -16.12
CA VAL A 168 -13.67 22.57 -15.44
C VAL A 168 -14.03 23.30 -14.15
N ILE A 169 -13.50 22.80 -13.02
CA ILE A 169 -13.67 23.39 -11.69
C ILE A 169 -12.42 24.19 -11.30
N VAL A 170 -11.24 23.64 -11.58
CA VAL A 170 -9.96 24.32 -11.34
C VAL A 170 -9.05 24.11 -12.57
N ASP A 171 -8.51 25.21 -13.10
CA ASP A 171 -7.49 25.17 -14.16
C ASP A 171 -6.12 25.50 -13.54
N SER A 172 -5.11 24.68 -13.82
CA SER A 172 -3.78 24.86 -13.24
C SER A 172 -3.12 26.19 -13.63
N LYS A 173 -3.54 26.81 -14.73
CA LYS A 173 -3.03 28.12 -15.17
C LYS A 173 -3.50 29.28 -14.32
N SER A 174 -4.62 29.10 -13.62
CA SER A 174 -5.29 30.17 -12.85
C SER A 174 -4.90 30.17 -11.37
N PHE A 175 -4.24 29.12 -10.88
CA PHE A 175 -3.98 28.93 -9.46
C PHE A 175 -2.57 28.41 -9.18
N LYS A 176 -2.02 28.79 -8.02
CA LYS A 176 -0.85 28.16 -7.43
C LYS A 176 -1.29 27.04 -6.49
N PHE A 177 -0.65 25.88 -6.57
CA PHE A 177 -0.98 24.72 -5.74
C PHE A 177 0.02 24.61 -4.60
N VAL A 178 -0.49 24.37 -3.40
CA VAL A 178 0.31 24.19 -2.18
C VAL A 178 -0.23 22.97 -1.46
N ASP A 179 0.66 22.06 -1.07
CA ASP A 179 0.28 20.92 -0.26
C ASP A 179 -0.11 21.36 1.15
N MET A 180 -1.25 20.87 1.63
CA MET A 180 -1.62 20.99 3.04
C MET A 180 -0.71 20.10 3.88
N PRO A 181 -0.43 20.51 5.13
CA PRO A 181 0.12 19.58 6.12
C PRO A 181 -0.91 18.47 6.45
N SER A 182 -0.47 17.39 7.12
CA SER A 182 -1.34 16.28 7.52
C SER A 182 -2.54 16.78 8.33
N GLU A 183 -3.73 16.16 8.25
CA GLU A 183 -4.95 16.69 8.91
C GLU A 183 -4.79 16.94 10.41
N TYR A 184 -3.90 16.17 11.05
CA TYR A 184 -3.58 16.23 12.48
C TYR A 184 -2.48 17.25 12.84
N TRP A 185 -2.01 18.05 11.89
CA TRP A 185 -0.97 19.06 12.10
C TRP A 185 -1.30 20.06 13.21
N HIS A 186 -2.58 20.42 13.34
CA HIS A 186 -3.04 21.41 14.31
C HIS A 186 -2.99 20.87 15.74
N GLU A 187 -3.27 19.58 15.94
CA GLU A 187 -3.09 18.91 17.23
C GLU A 187 -1.61 18.90 17.64
N LEU A 188 -0.70 18.74 16.68
CA LEU A 188 0.74 18.82 16.91
C LEU A 188 1.22 20.23 17.29
N MET A 189 0.50 21.28 16.85
CA MET A 189 0.82 22.66 17.22
C MET A 189 0.54 22.96 18.69
N ASP A 190 -0.47 22.33 19.30
CA ASP A 190 -0.79 22.51 20.71
C ASP A 190 0.32 21.94 21.63
N PHE A 191 1.03 20.89 21.17
CA PHE A 191 2.16 20.31 21.92
C PHE A 191 3.46 21.10 21.79
N TRP A 192 3.54 22.07 20.88
CA TRP A 192 4.79 22.79 20.58
C TRP A 192 4.95 24.10 21.35
N HIS A 193 3.86 24.62 21.94
CA HIS A 193 3.88 25.86 22.69
C HIS A 193 3.79 25.58 24.19
N CYS A 194 4.88 25.82 24.94
CA CYS A 194 4.86 25.75 26.41
C CYS A 194 3.91 26.79 27.05
N HIS A 195 3.59 27.87 26.33
CA HIS A 195 2.52 28.82 26.65
C HIS A 195 1.82 29.23 25.35
N LYS A 196 0.51 29.01 25.26
CA LYS A 196 -0.30 29.57 24.18
C LYS A 196 -0.23 31.11 24.30
N PRO A 197 0.08 31.86 23.22
CA PRO A 197 0.02 33.31 23.27
C PRO A 197 -1.36 33.69 23.81
N HIS A 198 -1.40 34.43 24.92
CA HIS A 198 -2.68 34.86 25.48
C HIS A 198 -3.34 35.79 24.45
N GLU A 199 -4.64 35.63 24.25
CA GLU A 199 -5.46 36.58 23.49
C GLU A 199 -5.57 37.89 24.30
N ASP A 200 -4.47 38.64 24.42
CA ASP A 200 -4.47 39.89 25.17
C ASP A 200 -5.18 40.98 24.36
N HIS A 201 -6.28 41.47 24.92
CA HIS A 201 -7.25 42.43 24.38
C HIS A 201 -6.73 43.82 23.98
N HIS A 202 -5.43 44.03 23.78
CA HIS A 202 -4.88 45.33 23.44
C HIS A 202 -3.73 45.23 22.44
N ASN A 203 -4.05 45.00 21.17
CA ASN A 203 -3.48 45.71 20.01
C ASN A 203 -4.06 45.10 18.73
N ILE A 204 -4.97 45.84 18.11
CA ILE A 204 -5.34 45.68 16.71
C ILE A 204 -4.12 46.12 15.91
N ASP A 205 -3.18 45.21 15.63
CA ASP A 205 -2.41 45.15 14.38
C ASP A 205 -1.29 44.08 14.37
N ILE A 206 -1.32 43.25 13.31
CA ILE A 206 -0.16 42.58 12.66
C ILE A 206 0.43 41.30 13.29
N ASN A 207 -0.36 40.45 13.94
CA ASN A 207 0.01 39.02 14.04
C ASN A 207 -1.23 38.12 13.96
N GLU A 208 -1.90 38.17 12.80
CA GLU A 208 -2.96 37.24 12.38
C GLU A 208 -2.45 35.80 12.15
N LYS A 209 -1.59 35.28 13.03
CA LYS A 209 -1.28 33.85 13.04
C LYS A 209 -2.46 33.17 13.72
N ASN A 210 -3.48 32.87 12.93
CA ASN A 210 -4.65 32.13 13.38
C ASN A 210 -4.23 30.69 13.71
N TYR A 211 -3.96 30.43 14.99
CA TYR A 211 -3.62 29.11 15.50
C TYR A 211 -4.87 28.23 15.76
N ASN A 212 -6.07 28.65 15.33
CA ASN A 212 -7.31 27.86 15.49
C ASN A 212 -7.44 26.70 14.49
N GLY A 213 -6.32 26.18 13.96
CA GLY A 213 -6.28 25.00 13.11
C GLY A 213 -6.90 25.13 11.71
N LYS A 214 -7.41 26.30 11.32
CA LYS A 214 -8.05 26.51 10.01
C LYS A 214 -7.14 27.23 9.02
N LEU A 215 -6.62 26.49 8.03
CA LEU A 215 -5.83 27.04 6.92
C LEU A 215 -6.73 27.35 5.73
N ASN A 216 -7.08 28.61 5.55
CA ASN A 216 -7.81 29.06 4.37
C ASN A 216 -6.84 29.45 3.24
N PRO A 217 -7.07 28.99 1.99
CA PRO A 217 -6.32 29.45 0.83
C PRO A 217 -6.52 30.94 0.58
N LYS A 218 -5.41 31.62 0.24
CA LYS A 218 -5.44 33.00 -0.27
C LYS A 218 -6.06 33.03 -1.69
N PRO A 219 -6.60 34.17 -2.15
CA PRO A 219 -7.00 34.33 -3.54
C PRO A 219 -5.87 33.93 -4.50
N GLY A 220 -6.18 33.11 -5.50
CA GLY A 220 -5.20 32.57 -6.47
C GLY A 220 -4.41 31.35 -5.99
N TYR A 221 -4.70 30.81 -4.81
CA TYR A 221 -4.11 29.58 -4.29
C TYR A 221 -5.16 28.47 -4.16
N VAL A 222 -4.72 27.24 -4.41
CA VAL A 222 -5.45 26.01 -4.10
C VAL A 222 -4.58 25.20 -3.14
N HIS A 223 -5.14 24.87 -1.97
CA HIS A 223 -4.46 23.97 -1.05
C HIS A 223 -4.91 22.54 -1.32
N VAL A 224 -3.96 21.61 -1.34
CA VAL A 224 -4.19 20.20 -1.68
C VAL A 224 -4.02 19.38 -0.41
N GLY A 225 -5.10 18.82 0.12
CA GLY A 225 -5.04 17.83 1.20
C GLY A 225 -4.93 16.40 0.68
N SER A 226 -4.83 15.44 1.59
CA SER A 226 -4.72 14.02 1.21
C SER A 226 -5.92 13.55 0.39
N SER A 227 -7.13 13.95 0.78
CA SER A 227 -8.41 13.46 0.21
C SER A 227 -9.32 14.56 -0.35
N TYR A 228 -8.90 15.82 -0.28
CA TYR A 228 -9.67 16.98 -0.71
C TYR A 228 -8.77 18.07 -1.30
N ILE A 229 -9.38 19.08 -1.91
CA ILE A 229 -8.74 20.35 -2.25
C ILE A 229 -9.53 21.50 -1.63
N LEU A 230 -8.85 22.57 -1.24
CA LEU A 230 -9.43 23.81 -0.74
C LEU A 230 -9.18 24.92 -1.76
N LEU A 231 -10.25 25.62 -2.13
CA LEU A 231 -10.19 26.78 -3.00
C LEU A 231 -11.04 27.92 -2.45
N PRO A 232 -10.69 29.19 -2.74
CA PRO A 232 -11.49 30.34 -2.33
C PRO A 232 -12.75 30.43 -3.21
N SER A 233 -13.79 29.68 -2.86
CA SER A 233 -15.10 29.65 -3.52
C SER A 233 -16.20 29.57 -2.47
N SER A 234 -17.35 30.19 -2.76
CA SER A 234 -18.55 30.19 -1.92
C SER A 234 -19.68 29.30 -2.47
N THR A 235 -19.39 28.49 -3.49
CA THR A 235 -20.39 27.63 -4.15
C THR A 235 -20.10 26.16 -3.97
N GLU A 236 -20.97 25.45 -3.25
CA GLU A 236 -20.83 24.00 -2.99
C GLU A 236 -21.16 23.12 -4.20
N ASN A 237 -21.79 23.69 -5.22
CA ASN A 237 -22.32 22.95 -6.36
C ASN A 237 -21.63 23.35 -7.66
N CYS A 238 -21.51 22.41 -8.58
CA CYS A 238 -21.02 22.66 -9.93
C CYS A 238 -21.96 23.64 -10.66
N ALA A 239 -21.41 24.75 -11.15
CA ALA A 239 -22.18 25.76 -11.87
C ALA A 239 -22.84 25.25 -13.17
N ARG A 240 -22.34 24.17 -13.77
CA ARG A 240 -22.93 23.57 -14.98
C ARG A 240 -24.09 22.63 -14.69
N CYS A 241 -23.91 21.66 -13.79
CA CYS A 241 -24.88 20.56 -13.61
C CYS A 241 -25.54 20.52 -12.23
N GLY A 242 -25.15 21.39 -11.29
CA GLY A 242 -25.67 21.40 -9.93
C GLY A 242 -25.16 20.26 -9.03
N PHE A 243 -24.24 19.41 -9.50
CA PHE A 243 -23.65 18.35 -8.69
C PHE A 243 -22.93 18.91 -7.47
N HIS A 244 -23.17 18.32 -6.29
CA HIS A 244 -22.55 18.74 -5.04
C HIS A 244 -21.06 18.36 -5.02
N LEU A 245 -20.18 19.36 -5.04
CA LEU A 245 -18.74 19.19 -5.09
C LEU A 245 -18.15 18.98 -3.69
N GLY A 246 -18.68 19.66 -2.68
CA GLY A 246 -18.16 19.60 -1.32
C GLY A 246 -18.79 20.66 -0.43
N LYS A 247 -18.15 20.93 0.71
CA LYS A 247 -18.71 21.77 1.78
C LYS A 247 -17.91 23.06 1.97
N ILE A 248 -18.58 24.15 2.33
CA ILE A 248 -17.89 25.37 2.76
C ILE A 248 -17.32 25.16 4.16
N ASP A 249 -16.02 25.40 4.31
CA ASP A 249 -15.33 25.49 5.59
C ASP A 249 -14.69 26.87 5.73
N GLY A 250 -15.30 27.71 6.58
CA GLY A 250 -14.91 29.11 6.71
C GLY A 250 -15.17 29.88 5.42
N THR A 251 -14.09 30.34 4.77
CA THR A 251 -14.15 31.11 3.51
C THR A 251 -13.74 30.30 2.29
N ALA A 252 -13.49 29.00 2.46
CA ALA A 252 -13.02 28.12 1.40
C ALA A 252 -14.00 26.98 1.16
N LEU A 253 -14.05 26.52 -0.09
CA LEU A 253 -14.77 25.33 -0.48
C LEU A 253 -13.84 24.13 -0.36
N LYS A 254 -14.20 23.16 0.49
CA LYS A 254 -13.54 21.87 0.64
C LYS A 254 -14.19 20.87 -0.30
N ILE A 255 -13.56 20.63 -1.45
CA ILE A 255 -14.02 19.65 -2.45
C ILE A 255 -13.31 18.32 -2.21
N ASN A 256 -14.07 17.24 -2.07
CA ASN A 256 -13.48 15.90 -1.99
C ASN A 256 -12.89 15.51 -3.35
N LYS A 257 -11.69 14.91 -3.37
CA LYS A 257 -11.01 14.54 -4.62
C LYS A 257 -11.83 13.57 -5.47
N TRP A 258 -12.62 12.68 -4.86
CA TRP A 258 -13.49 11.74 -5.59
C TRP A 258 -14.69 12.40 -6.30
N ASN A 259 -15.01 13.66 -5.97
CA ASN A 259 -15.99 14.46 -6.70
C ASN A 259 -15.39 15.16 -7.93
N LEU A 260 -14.10 14.95 -8.19
CA LEU A 260 -13.35 15.51 -9.30
C LEU A 260 -12.72 14.40 -10.15
N HIS A 261 -12.38 14.77 -11.39
CA HIS A 261 -11.41 14.05 -12.21
C HIS A 261 -10.23 14.96 -12.51
N LEU A 262 -9.01 14.42 -12.49
CA LEU A 262 -7.81 15.10 -12.97
C LEU A 262 -7.67 14.84 -14.46
N THR A 263 -7.55 15.90 -15.25
CA THR A 263 -7.42 15.82 -16.71
C THR A 263 -6.15 16.52 -17.17
N TYR A 264 -5.34 15.83 -17.98
CA TYR A 264 -4.09 16.35 -18.56
C TYR A 264 -3.70 15.50 -19.77
N SER A 265 -3.10 16.10 -20.80
CA SER A 265 -2.63 15.37 -22.01
C SER A 265 -3.66 14.40 -22.63
N GLY A 266 -4.95 14.73 -22.59
CA GLY A 266 -6.04 13.84 -23.05
C GLY A 266 -6.32 12.62 -22.16
N LYS A 267 -5.62 12.47 -21.03
CA LYS A 267 -5.88 11.47 -19.99
C LYS A 267 -6.86 12.02 -18.96
N THR A 268 -7.64 11.13 -18.36
CA THR A 268 -8.54 11.43 -17.25
C THR A 268 -8.29 10.42 -16.14
N GLU A 269 -7.90 10.90 -14.97
CA GLU A 269 -7.71 10.10 -13.77
C GLU A 269 -8.86 10.31 -12.80
N LYS A 270 -9.22 9.23 -12.09
CA LYS A 270 -10.22 9.24 -11.03
C LYS A 270 -9.54 9.07 -9.68
N TYR A 271 -10.14 9.64 -8.64
CA TYR A 271 -9.70 9.43 -7.28
C TYR A 271 -10.60 8.41 -6.58
N PRO A 272 -10.07 7.26 -6.11
CA PRO A 272 -10.89 6.27 -5.44
C PRO A 272 -11.37 6.76 -4.06
N PRO A 273 -12.69 6.73 -3.77
CA PRO A 273 -13.22 7.19 -2.48
C PRO A 273 -12.59 6.48 -1.27
N TYR A 274 -12.31 5.18 -1.37
CA TYR A 274 -11.71 4.40 -0.27
C TYR A 274 -10.35 4.94 0.18
N SER A 275 -9.62 5.69 -0.66
CA SER A 275 -8.32 6.27 -0.30
C SER A 275 -8.42 7.25 0.86
N TYR A 276 -9.60 7.84 1.09
CA TYR A 276 -9.86 8.59 2.32
C TYR A 276 -9.54 7.77 3.58
N VAL A 277 -9.98 6.51 3.61
CA VAL A 277 -9.80 5.62 4.76
C VAL A 277 -8.33 5.29 4.96
N TYR A 278 -7.58 5.09 3.88
CA TYR A 278 -6.13 4.90 3.94
C TYR A 278 -5.44 6.05 4.66
N PHE A 279 -5.65 7.29 4.20
CA PHE A 279 -4.98 8.46 4.77
C PHE A 279 -5.49 8.76 6.19
N ALA A 280 -6.79 8.64 6.44
CA ALA A 280 -7.36 8.89 7.75
C ALA A 280 -6.86 7.89 8.83
N MET A 281 -6.66 6.62 8.46
CA MET A 281 -6.03 5.63 9.33
C MET A 281 -4.54 5.93 9.51
N LEU A 282 -3.82 6.19 8.41
CA LEU A 282 -2.38 6.47 8.45
C LEU A 282 -2.06 7.68 9.33
N ASP A 283 -2.84 8.74 9.23
CA ASP A 283 -2.67 9.93 10.05
C ASP A 283 -2.82 9.63 11.55
N ARG A 284 -3.88 8.89 11.94
CA ARG A 284 -4.10 8.47 13.35
C ARG A 284 -3.03 7.49 13.83
N VAL A 285 -2.60 6.58 12.96
CA VAL A 285 -1.49 5.66 13.21
C VAL A 285 -0.22 6.43 13.55
N ASN A 286 0.03 7.54 12.86
CA ASN A 286 1.21 8.37 13.01
C ASN A 286 1.10 9.39 14.16
N SER A 287 -0.08 9.93 14.42
CA SER A 287 -0.30 10.97 15.45
C SER A 287 -0.49 10.39 16.85
N SER A 288 -1.29 9.32 16.99
CA SER A 288 -1.71 8.77 18.29
C SER A 288 -1.30 7.31 18.50
N GLY A 289 -0.68 6.67 17.50
CA GLY A 289 -0.26 5.26 17.61
C GLY A 289 -1.41 4.26 17.55
N VAL A 290 -2.65 4.72 17.30
CA VAL A 290 -3.83 3.87 17.19
C VAL A 290 -3.67 2.89 16.02
N ARG A 291 -4.13 1.65 16.20
CA ARG A 291 -4.04 0.58 15.18
C ARG A 291 -5.36 -0.15 14.96
N LYS A 292 -6.34 -0.01 15.86
CA LYS A 292 -7.66 -0.62 15.75
C LYS A 292 -8.69 0.47 15.54
N PHE A 293 -9.53 0.28 14.54
CA PHE A 293 -10.51 1.26 14.08
C PHE A 293 -11.86 0.58 13.87
N THR A 294 -12.93 1.32 14.15
CA THR A 294 -14.27 1.03 13.63
C THR A 294 -14.53 1.94 12.44
N VAL A 295 -14.52 1.41 11.21
CA VAL A 295 -14.94 2.17 10.02
C VAL A 295 -16.44 2.02 9.86
N LYS A 296 -17.19 3.09 10.07
CA LYS A 296 -18.67 3.08 10.09
C LYS A 296 -19.24 3.88 8.94
N ARG A 297 -20.24 3.33 8.25
CA ARG A 297 -21.03 4.06 7.26
C ARG A 297 -21.94 5.07 7.97
N ARG A 298 -21.83 6.36 7.61
CA ARG A 298 -22.71 7.43 8.10
C ARG A 298 -24.18 7.06 7.85
N GLY A 299 -25.02 7.21 8.88
CA GLY A 299 -26.46 6.94 8.78
C GLY A 299 -26.85 5.47 8.66
N SER A 300 -25.92 4.53 8.88
CA SER A 300 -26.17 3.08 8.84
C SER A 300 -25.53 2.36 10.04
N SER A 301 -25.97 1.12 10.30
CA SER A 301 -25.32 0.19 11.24
C SER A 301 -24.16 -0.58 10.61
N SER A 302 -23.93 -0.47 9.29
CA SER A 302 -22.82 -1.13 8.60
C SER A 302 -21.48 -0.58 9.06
N ALA A 303 -20.62 -1.47 9.57
CA ALA A 303 -19.30 -1.10 10.03
C ALA A 303 -18.30 -2.28 9.93
N TYR A 304 -17.01 -1.93 9.88
CA TYR A 304 -15.89 -2.85 9.93
C TYR A 304 -15.04 -2.58 11.17
N ASN A 305 -14.67 -3.65 11.88
CA ASN A 305 -13.54 -3.62 12.80
C ASN A 305 -12.28 -3.86 11.97
N VAL A 306 -11.35 -2.91 11.97
CA VAL A 306 -10.14 -2.92 11.17
C VAL A 306 -8.92 -2.80 12.07
N TRP A 307 -7.96 -3.70 11.93
CA TRP A 307 -6.68 -3.67 12.60
C TRP A 307 -5.55 -3.50 11.58
N VAL A 308 -4.87 -2.35 11.64
CA VAL A 308 -3.62 -2.08 10.91
C VAL A 308 -2.46 -2.82 11.58
N THR A 309 -1.93 -3.86 10.92
CA THR A 309 -0.81 -4.66 11.47
C THR A 309 0.55 -4.19 10.97
N SER A 310 0.60 -3.56 9.80
CA SER A 310 1.85 -3.07 9.20
C SER A 310 1.56 -1.90 8.27
N VAL A 311 2.54 -1.02 8.08
CA VAL A 311 2.44 0.20 7.27
C VAL A 311 3.65 0.29 6.34
N GLY A 312 3.45 0.83 5.13
CA GLY A 312 4.54 1.11 4.19
C GLY A 312 5.17 -0.13 3.58
N LEU A 313 4.36 -1.15 3.32
CA LEU A 313 4.78 -2.36 2.61
C LEU A 313 4.41 -2.29 1.14
N ASP A 314 5.28 -2.81 0.29
CA ASP A 314 4.95 -3.01 -1.13
C ASP A 314 4.58 -4.47 -1.33
N VAL A 315 3.51 -4.74 -2.07
CA VAL A 315 3.01 -6.09 -2.28
C VAL A 315 2.72 -6.38 -3.73
N SER A 316 2.95 -7.63 -4.13
CA SER A 316 2.53 -8.13 -5.43
C SER A 316 1.79 -9.44 -5.27
N TYR A 317 0.65 -9.57 -5.95
CA TYR A 317 -0.16 -10.78 -6.00
C TYR A 317 -1.03 -10.73 -7.25
N ALA A 318 -1.30 -11.90 -7.84
CA ALA A 318 -1.91 -11.99 -9.18
C ALA A 318 -1.19 -11.04 -10.16
N ASP A 319 -1.92 -10.20 -10.90
CA ASP A 319 -1.34 -9.19 -11.80
C ASP A 319 -1.27 -7.79 -11.15
N LYS A 320 -1.35 -7.71 -9.82
CA LYS A 320 -1.31 -6.45 -9.07
C LYS A 320 0.05 -6.23 -8.42
N THR A 321 0.52 -4.99 -8.49
CA THR A 321 1.58 -4.47 -7.64
C THR A 321 1.06 -3.23 -6.94
N LEU A 322 1.14 -3.22 -5.62
CA LEU A 322 0.67 -2.13 -4.78
C LEU A 322 1.85 -1.62 -3.96
N ALA A 323 2.06 -0.31 -3.95
CA ALA A 323 3.09 0.34 -3.16
C ALA A 323 2.50 0.99 -1.90
N GLU A 324 3.33 1.13 -0.87
CA GLU A 324 3.05 1.89 0.36
C GLU A 324 1.76 1.46 1.08
N CYS A 325 1.45 0.16 1.07
CA CYS A 325 0.21 -0.37 1.61
C CYS A 325 0.15 -0.34 3.14
N LEU A 326 -1.09 -0.33 3.65
CA LEU A 326 -1.41 -0.78 5.00
C LEU A 326 -1.81 -2.26 4.92
N LYS A 327 -1.18 -3.11 5.72
CA LYS A 327 -1.65 -4.49 5.95
C LYS A 327 -2.75 -4.44 6.98
N LEU A 328 -3.95 -4.85 6.58
CA LEU A 328 -5.16 -4.78 7.39
C LEU A 328 -5.70 -6.18 7.67
N LEU A 329 -6.17 -6.36 8.89
CA LEU A 329 -7.10 -7.41 9.27
C LEU A 329 -8.46 -6.77 9.47
N TYR A 330 -9.49 -7.22 8.78
CA TYR A 330 -10.83 -6.64 8.90
C TYR A 330 -11.91 -7.70 9.12
N ALA A 331 -12.97 -7.31 9.81
CA ALA A 331 -14.16 -8.15 10.01
C ALA A 331 -15.39 -7.24 10.09
N VAL A 332 -16.54 -7.73 9.61
CA VAL A 332 -17.81 -7.02 9.82
C VAL A 332 -18.02 -6.85 11.32
N GLN A 333 -18.35 -5.63 11.75
CA GLN A 333 -18.58 -5.32 13.15
C GLN A 333 -19.82 -6.08 13.64
N SER A 334 -19.66 -6.83 14.72
CA SER A 334 -20.72 -7.58 15.40
C SER A 334 -20.85 -7.23 16.88
N ASP A 335 -19.95 -6.39 17.38
CA ASP A 335 -19.79 -6.01 18.78
C ASP A 335 -19.43 -4.53 18.89
N SER A 336 -19.89 -3.88 19.96
CA SER A 336 -19.47 -2.53 20.31
C SER A 336 -18.11 -2.59 21.03
N ARG A 337 -17.12 -1.87 20.52
CA ARG A 337 -15.79 -1.74 21.13
C ARG A 337 -15.38 -0.29 21.24
N ASP A 338 -14.47 -0.03 22.18
CA ASP A 338 -13.80 1.25 22.35
C ASP A 338 -12.60 1.38 21.38
N ASP A 339 -12.87 1.14 20.10
CA ASP A 339 -11.93 1.37 19.00
C ASP A 339 -12.15 2.77 18.43
N ASP A 340 -11.11 3.36 17.82
CA ASP A 340 -11.24 4.69 17.21
C ASP A 340 -12.23 4.64 16.03
N VAL A 341 -13.25 5.51 16.06
CA VAL A 341 -14.34 5.46 15.09
C VAL A 341 -14.06 6.40 13.92
N LEU A 342 -13.93 5.83 12.73
CA LEU A 342 -13.90 6.57 11.47
C LEU A 342 -15.27 6.49 10.79
N GLU A 343 -16.08 7.54 10.97
CA GLU A 343 -17.35 7.68 10.27
C GLU A 343 -17.14 8.22 8.85
N VAL A 344 -17.64 7.51 7.85
CA VAL A 344 -17.42 7.82 6.42
C VAL A 344 -18.74 7.90 5.64
N GLU A 345 -18.73 8.67 4.55
CA GLU A 345 -19.88 8.77 3.64
C GLU A 345 -20.17 7.43 2.96
N ALA A 346 -21.42 7.27 2.48
CA ALA A 346 -21.89 6.06 1.82
C ALA A 346 -20.98 5.60 0.67
N GLU A 347 -20.60 6.53 -0.22
CA GLU A 347 -19.73 6.25 -1.37
C GLU A 347 -18.33 5.77 -0.97
N VAL A 348 -17.80 6.29 0.13
CA VAL A 348 -16.48 5.90 0.66
C VAL A 348 -16.56 4.49 1.24
N PHE A 349 -17.61 4.20 2.01
CA PHE A 349 -17.84 2.88 2.59
C PHE A 349 -18.06 1.80 1.52
N ASP A 350 -18.91 2.08 0.54
CA ASP A 350 -19.24 1.13 -0.53
C ASP A 350 -18.02 0.86 -1.43
N SER A 351 -17.21 1.90 -1.70
CA SER A 351 -15.94 1.77 -2.39
C SER A 351 -14.91 0.94 -1.59
N LEU A 352 -14.83 1.13 -0.27
CA LEU A 352 -13.96 0.35 0.61
C LEU A 352 -14.39 -1.12 0.67
N HIS A 353 -15.69 -1.40 0.80
CA HIS A 353 -16.22 -2.76 0.80
C HIS A 353 -15.86 -3.53 -0.47
N SER A 354 -16.03 -2.87 -1.63
CA SER A 354 -15.67 -3.44 -2.93
C SER A 354 -14.17 -3.72 -2.99
N TYR A 355 -13.34 -2.76 -2.56
CA TYR A 355 -11.89 -2.92 -2.51
C TYR A 355 -11.46 -4.10 -1.61
N PHE A 356 -12.04 -4.23 -0.42
CA PHE A 356 -11.76 -5.32 0.52
C PHE A 356 -12.09 -6.68 -0.10
N THR A 357 -13.29 -6.81 -0.66
CA THR A 357 -13.77 -8.08 -1.23
C THR A 357 -12.94 -8.50 -2.45
N GLU A 358 -12.67 -7.57 -3.36
CA GLU A 358 -11.89 -7.84 -4.57
C GLU A 358 -10.45 -8.21 -4.26
N ASN A 359 -9.76 -7.44 -3.41
CA ASN A 359 -8.34 -7.71 -3.13
C ASN A 359 -8.14 -8.94 -2.25
N ASN A 360 -9.04 -9.21 -1.30
CA ASN A 360 -8.98 -10.44 -0.51
C ASN A 360 -9.12 -11.68 -1.40
N ALA A 361 -10.04 -11.67 -2.37
CA ALA A 361 -10.27 -12.80 -3.27
C ALA A 361 -9.05 -13.16 -4.15
N LEU A 362 -8.15 -12.20 -4.38
CA LEU A 362 -6.92 -12.38 -5.16
C LEU A 362 -5.75 -12.95 -4.35
N LEU A 363 -5.86 -13.00 -3.02
CA LEU A 363 -4.82 -13.57 -2.17
C LEU A 363 -4.85 -15.10 -2.21
N PRO A 364 -3.69 -15.76 -2.03
CA PRO A 364 -3.61 -17.19 -1.77
C PRO A 364 -4.58 -17.61 -0.65
N LYS A 365 -5.23 -18.78 -0.77
CA LYS A 365 -6.32 -19.18 0.17
C LYS A 365 -5.88 -19.18 1.64
N GLY A 366 -4.65 -19.64 1.91
CA GLY A 366 -4.07 -19.63 3.26
C GLY A 366 -3.78 -18.23 3.84
N HIS A 367 -3.82 -17.19 3.00
CA HIS A 367 -3.56 -15.80 3.37
C HIS A 367 -4.83 -14.93 3.35
N GLN A 368 -5.99 -15.46 2.95
CA GLN A 368 -7.23 -14.71 2.91
C GLN A 368 -7.79 -14.43 4.31
N LYS A 369 -7.55 -15.35 5.26
CA LYS A 369 -8.13 -15.28 6.60
C LYS A 369 -7.12 -15.60 7.68
N VAL A 370 -7.26 -14.94 8.82
CA VAL A 370 -6.50 -15.22 10.04
C VAL A 370 -7.48 -15.34 11.20
N GLU A 371 -7.33 -16.40 11.99
CA GLU A 371 -8.02 -16.52 13.28
C GLU A 371 -7.08 -16.04 14.39
N LEU A 372 -7.56 -15.11 15.22
CA LEU A 372 -6.79 -14.59 16.34
C LEU A 372 -7.68 -14.26 17.53
N MET A 373 -7.08 -14.28 18.71
CA MET A 373 -7.72 -13.82 19.94
C MET A 373 -7.66 -12.30 19.96
N ASP A 374 -8.82 -11.67 20.09
CA ASP A 374 -8.95 -10.22 20.16
C ASP A 374 -9.65 -9.86 21.48
N GLY A 375 -8.85 -9.66 22.52
CA GLY A 375 -9.32 -9.74 23.90
C GLY A 375 -9.74 -11.18 24.20
N ASP A 376 -10.94 -11.34 24.76
CA ASP A 376 -11.50 -12.65 25.11
C ASP A 376 -12.25 -13.33 23.94
N LEU A 377 -12.38 -12.65 22.80
CA LEU A 377 -13.15 -13.13 21.65
C LEU A 377 -12.22 -13.72 20.60
N LYS A 378 -12.45 -14.99 20.24
CA LYS A 378 -11.81 -15.60 19.08
C LYS A 378 -12.52 -15.11 17.82
N ARG A 379 -11.79 -14.38 16.96
CA ARG A 379 -12.35 -13.79 15.75
C ARG A 379 -11.64 -14.28 14.50
N LYS A 380 -12.42 -14.40 13.42
CA LYS A 380 -11.90 -14.60 12.07
C LYS A 380 -11.84 -13.25 11.38
N TYR A 381 -10.64 -12.87 10.96
CA TYR A 381 -10.37 -11.66 10.20
C TYR A 381 -10.06 -12.02 8.76
N ASP A 382 -10.59 -11.26 7.82
CA ASP A 382 -10.16 -11.25 6.44
C ASP A 382 -8.91 -10.34 6.31
N VAL A 383 -8.00 -10.68 5.40
CA VAL A 383 -6.74 -9.95 5.17
C VAL A 383 -6.88 -9.05 3.95
N CYS A 384 -6.40 -7.81 4.03
CA CYS A 384 -6.35 -6.90 2.88
C CYS A 384 -5.07 -6.06 2.91
N TYR A 385 -4.61 -5.67 1.72
CA TYR A 385 -3.55 -4.70 1.51
C TYR A 385 -4.16 -3.41 0.94
N LEU A 386 -4.41 -2.44 1.82
CA LEU A 386 -5.01 -1.17 1.43
C LEU A 386 -3.92 -0.22 0.95
N ALA A 387 -3.94 0.11 -0.34
CA ALA A 387 -3.03 1.04 -0.96
C ALA A 387 -3.64 2.45 -1.03
N PRO A 388 -2.82 3.52 -1.07
CA PRO A 388 -3.33 4.89 -1.25
C PRO A 388 -4.01 5.10 -2.61
N GLN A 389 -3.77 4.20 -3.57
CA GLN A 389 -4.34 4.24 -4.92
C GLN A 389 -4.57 2.83 -5.48
N GLY A 390 -5.47 2.70 -6.46
CA GLY A 390 -5.64 1.46 -7.21
C GLY A 390 -4.39 1.15 -8.05
N ASN A 391 -4.17 -0.14 -8.36
CA ASN A 391 -3.00 -0.71 -9.07
C ASN A 391 -1.92 0.28 -9.52
N THR A 392 -0.77 0.22 -8.86
CA THR A 392 0.46 0.88 -9.32
C THR A 392 1.24 -0.05 -10.23
N LEU A 393 1.08 0.19 -11.53
CA LEU A 393 1.95 -0.12 -12.69
C LEU A 393 1.14 -0.66 -13.87
#